data_AF-A0A7K2NXY1-F1
#
_entry.id   AF-A0A7K2NXY1-F1
#
_cell.length_a   1.000
_cell.length_b   1.000
_cell.length_c   1.000
_cell.angle_alpha   90.00
_cell.angle_beta   90.00
_cell.angle_gamma   90.00
#
_symmetry.space_group_name_H-M   'P 1'
#
loop_
_entity.id
_entity.type
_entity.pdbx_description
1 polymer ?
#
loop_
_entity_poly.entity_id
_entity_poly.type
_entity_poly.pdbx_seq_one_letter_code
_entity_poly.pdbx_strand_id
1 'polypeptide(L)' 'MTRPPAGTPYWDPAELPTQPQLHGVVTADVAVVGAGLAGLSCAYHLAERAPGLDIAVVDAEHPAAGASGRGTGLLGPRA' A
#
# COMPACT_ATOMS: atom_id res chain seq x y z
N MET A 1 -10.23 5.52 -1.95
CA MET A 1 -9.77 5.46 -3.36
C MET A 1 -10.98 5.70 -4.25
N THR A 2 -10.95 6.70 -5.12
CA THR A 2 -12.00 6.87 -6.14
C THR A 2 -11.85 5.73 -7.15
N ARG A 3 -12.94 5.00 -7.40
CA ARG A 3 -12.93 3.92 -8.40
C ARG A 3 -12.63 4.56 -9.77
N PRO A 4 -11.68 4.03 -10.55
CA PRO A 4 -11.45 4.54 -11.90
C PRO A 4 -12.73 4.45 -12.75
N PRO A 5 -12.92 5.35 -13.73
CA PRO A 5 -14.05 5.30 -14.65
C PRO A 5 -14.18 3.93 -15.31
N ALA A 6 -15.41 3.49 -15.55
CA ALA A 6 -15.67 2.23 -16.24
C ALA A 6 -14.97 2.23 -17.62
N GLY A 7 -14.20 1.18 -17.91
CA GLY A 7 -13.42 1.05 -19.14
C GLY A 7 -11.96 1.50 -19.03
N THR A 8 -11.55 2.12 -17.92
CA THR A 8 -10.12 2.45 -17.69
C THR A 8 -9.36 1.19 -17.29
N PRO A 9 -8.30 0.80 -18.02
CA PRO A 9 -7.49 -0.33 -17.61
C PRO A 9 -6.74 -0.03 -16.31
N TYR A 10 -6.65 -1.00 -15.39
CA TYR A 10 -5.96 -0.82 -14.10
C TYR A 10 -4.45 -0.60 -14.23
N TRP A 11 -3.88 -0.90 -15.40
CA TRP A 11 -2.47 -0.68 -15.72
C TRP A 11 -2.22 0.67 -16.39
N ASP A 12 -3.25 1.48 -16.60
CA ASP A 12 -3.09 2.87 -17.04
C ASP A 12 -2.41 3.66 -15.91
N PRO A 13 -1.27 4.33 -16.14
CA PRO A 13 -0.56 5.06 -15.10
C PRO A 13 -1.43 6.21 -14.57
N ALA A 14 -2.11 5.96 -13.45
CA ALA A 14 -2.79 6.98 -12.69
C ALA A 14 -1.75 7.86 -11.97
N GLU A 15 -2.04 9.16 -11.89
CA GLU A 15 -1.28 10.05 -11.01
C GLU A 15 -1.54 9.63 -9.56
N LEU A 16 -0.50 9.07 -8.92
CA LEU A 16 -0.59 8.63 -7.53
C LEU A 16 -0.41 9.83 -6.60
N PRO A 17 -1.21 9.93 -5.52
CA PRO A 17 -1.01 10.98 -4.53
C PRO A 17 0.39 10.83 -3.91
N THR A 18 1.05 11.95 -3.70
CA THR A 18 2.34 11.98 -2.99
C THR A 18 2.10 11.69 -1.50
N GLN A 19 2.92 10.81 -0.93
CA GLN A 19 2.86 10.52 0.50
C GLN A 19 3.64 11.60 1.26
N PRO A 20 3.16 12.05 2.43
CA PRO A 20 3.93 12.97 3.26
C PRO A 20 5.21 12.28 3.74
N GLN A 21 6.33 13.02 3.72
CA GLN A 21 7.56 12.54 4.32
C GLN A 21 7.41 12.47 5.85
N LEU A 22 7.88 11.37 6.43
CA LEU A 22 7.87 11.20 7.88
C LEU A 22 8.98 12.07 8.51
N HIS A 23 8.58 12.98 9.40
CA HIS A 23 9.50 13.82 10.17
C HIS A 23 9.29 13.61 11.67
N GLY A 24 10.39 13.49 12.41
CA GLY A 24 10.35 13.34 13.86
C GLY A 24 9.69 12.04 14.32
N VAL A 25 8.96 12.11 15.43
CA VAL A 25 8.30 10.96 16.04
C VAL A 25 6.81 11.00 15.71
N VAL A 26 6.28 9.92 15.16
CA VAL A 26 4.85 9.69 14.96
C VAL A 26 4.42 8.50 15.80
N THR A 27 3.24 8.63 16.42
CA THR A 27 2.59 7.58 17.20
C THR A 27 1.42 7.03 16.41
N ALA A 28 1.23 5.72 16.45
CA ALA A 28 0.09 5.01 15.88
C ALA A 28 -0.18 3.78 16.75
N ASP A 29 -1.39 3.22 16.69
CA ASP A 29 -1.68 1.95 17.35
C ASP A 29 -0.89 0.80 16.72
N VAL A 30 -0.68 0.88 15.38
CA VAL A 30 0.12 -0.08 14.62
C VAL A 30 1.05 0.65 13.64
N ALA A 31 2.33 0.30 13.68
CA ALA A 31 3.31 0.69 12.67
C ALA A 31 3.63 -0.50 11.75
N VAL A 32 3.41 -0.34 10.45
CA VAL A 32 3.76 -1.29 9.40
C VAL A 32 4.98 -0.77 8.65
N VAL A 33 6.08 -1.53 8.67
CA VAL A 33 7.32 -1.17 7.98
C VAL A 33 7.37 -1.87 6.61
N GLY A 34 7.35 -1.08 5.55
CA GLY A 34 7.36 -1.48 4.15
C GLY A 34 6.00 -1.30 3.46
N ALA A 35 5.93 -0.41 2.47
CA ALA A 35 4.77 -0.16 1.60
C ALA A 35 4.80 -1.03 0.33
N GLY A 36 5.20 -2.30 0.48
CA GLY A 36 5.06 -3.34 -0.54
C GLY A 36 3.71 -4.05 -0.45
N LEU A 37 3.51 -5.10 -1.27
CA LEU A 37 2.27 -5.88 -1.32
C LEU A 37 1.89 -6.44 0.06
N ALA A 38 2.84 -7.04 0.77
CA ALA A 38 2.58 -7.65 2.07
C ALA A 38 2.20 -6.60 3.14
N GLY A 39 2.93 -5.48 3.21
CA GLY A 39 2.67 -4.43 4.19
C GLY A 39 1.36 -3.70 3.94
N LEU A 40 1.08 -3.33 2.69
CA LEU A 40 -0.20 -2.70 2.33
C LEU A 40 -1.38 -3.65 2.50
N SER A 41 -1.23 -4.94 2.18
CA SER A 41 -2.25 -5.95 2.44
C SER A 41 -2.51 -6.12 3.94
N CYS A 42 -1.45 -6.11 4.77
CA CYS A 42 -1.57 -6.14 6.21
C CYS A 42 -2.35 -4.92 6.74
N ALA A 43 -1.94 -3.71 6.36
CA ALA A 43 -2.60 -2.47 6.77
C ALA A 43 -4.07 -2.42 6.33
N TYR A 44 -4.36 -2.83 5.09
CA TYR A 44 -5.71 -2.92 4.57
C TYR A 44 -6.60 -3.84 5.41
N HIS A 45 -6.13 -5.07 5.68
CA HIS A 45 -6.92 -6.02 6.45
C HIS A 45 -7.04 -5.65 7.93
N LEU A 46 -6.06 -4.95 8.51
CA LEU A 46 -6.17 -4.37 9.84
C LEU A 46 -7.26 -3.29 9.88
N ALA A 47 -7.26 -2.37 8.92
CA ALA A 47 -8.25 -1.30 8.83
C ALA A 47 -9.68 -1.84 8.63
N GLU A 48 -9.85 -2.91 7.84
CA GLU A 48 -11.14 -3.58 7.67
C GLU A 48 -11.63 -4.27 8.96
N ARG A 49 -10.73 -4.98 9.65
CA ARG A 49 -11.10 -5.85 10.79
C ARG A 49 -11.25 -5.08 12.11
N ALA A 50 -10.53 -3.97 12.26
CA ALA A 50 -10.58 -3.12 13.44
C ALA A 50 -10.75 -1.65 13.01
N PRO A 51 -11.96 -1.25 12.57
CA PRO A 51 -12.26 0.13 12.24
C PRO A 51 -12.03 1.02 13.47
N GLY A 52 -11.07 1.94 13.38
CA GLY A 52 -10.70 2.85 14.47
C GLY A 52 -9.25 2.76 14.92
N LEU A 53 -8.49 1.74 14.48
CA LEU A 53 -7.03 1.73 14.67
C LEU A 53 -6.38 2.85 13.87
N ASP A 54 -5.48 3.60 14.51
CA ASP A 54 -4.51 4.44 13.83
C ASP A 54 -3.37 3.56 13.31
N ILE A 55 -3.23 3.49 11.98
CA ILE A 55 -2.29 2.59 11.31
C ILE A 55 -1.34 3.45 10.46
N ALA A 56 -0.06 3.47 10.85
CA ALA A 56 0.99 4.11 10.09
C ALA A 56 1.73 3.08 9.22
N VAL A 57 1.76 3.31 7.89
CA VAL A 57 2.63 2.56 6.98
C VAL A 57 3.82 3.44 6.61
N VAL A 58 5.03 2.94 6.84
CA VAL A 58 6.28 3.68 6.55
C VAL A 58 7.12 2.90 5.55
N ASP A 59 7.69 3.59 4.57
CA ASP A 59 8.63 3.04 3.62
C ASP A 59 9.82 4.00 3.46
N ALA A 60 10.96 3.49 3.01
CA ALA A 60 12.14 4.30 2.75
C ALA A 60 11.99 5.12 1.46
N GLU A 61 11.14 4.68 0.53
CA GLU A 61 10.87 5.31 -0.75
C GLU A 61 9.35 5.53 -0.94
N HIS A 62 8.88 5.52 -2.20
CA HIS A 62 7.46 5.54 -2.51
C HIS A 62 6.84 4.13 -2.42
N PRO A 63 5.50 4.01 -2.28
CA PRO A 63 4.83 2.71 -2.31
C PRO A 63 5.24 1.86 -3.52
N ALA A 64 5.44 0.57 -3.27
CA ALA A 64 5.87 -0.42 -4.27
C ALA A 64 7.24 -0.17 -4.96
N ALA A 65 8.12 0.72 -4.45
CA ALA A 65 9.45 0.95 -5.04
C ALA A 65 10.34 -0.31 -5.11
N GLY A 66 10.15 -1.24 -4.17
CA GLY A 66 10.90 -2.50 -4.07
C GLY A 66 10.38 -3.64 -4.96
N ALA A 67 10.56 -4.88 -4.51
CA ALA A 67 10.23 -6.09 -5.28
C ALA A 67 8.75 -6.14 -5.75
N SER A 68 7.84 -5.59 -4.94
CA SER A 68 6.40 -5.61 -5.23
C SER A 68 5.99 -4.80 -6.46
N GLY A 69 6.66 -3.69 -6.80
CA GLY A 69 6.36 -2.91 -8.00
C GLY A 69 7.18 -3.30 -9.23
N ARG A 70 8.17 -4.18 -9.05
CA ARG A 70 9.08 -4.62 -10.13
C ARG A 70 8.78 -6.03 -10.64
N GLY A 71 7.92 -6.77 -9.94
CA GLY A 71 7.49 -8.11 -10.35
C GLY A 71 6.55 -8.07 -11.55
N THR A 72 6.51 -9.16 -12.33
CA THR A 72 5.61 -9.30 -13.49
C THR A 72 4.14 -9.51 -13.11
N GLY A 73 3.84 -9.67 -11.83
CA GLY A 73 2.48 -9.94 -11.34
C GLY A 73 1.95 -11.34 -11.71
N LEU A 74 2.81 -12.26 -12.15
CA LEU A 74 2.40 -13.62 -12.48
C LEU A 74 1.98 -14.39 -11.23
N LEU A 75 0.73 -14.85 -11.21
CA LEU A 75 0.18 -15.71 -10.17
C LEU A 75 -0.02 -17.10 -10.75
N GLY A 76 0.71 -18.08 -10.21
CA GLY A 76 0.54 -19.49 -10.52
C GLY A 76 -0.32 -20.21 -9.47
N PRO A 77 -0.89 -21.38 -9.81
CA PRO A 77 -1.53 -22.23 -8.82
C PRO A 77 -0.53 -22.61 -7.72
N ARG A 78 -1.02 -22.73 -6.49
CA ARG A 78 -0.25 -23.41 -5.45
C ARG A 78 -0.24 -24.90 -5.79
N ALA A 79 0.95 -25.47 -5.95
CA ALA A 79 1.14 -26.92 -6.03
C ALA A 79 0.77 -27.59 -4.70
#